data_AF-A0A7K4HJW9-F1
#
_entry.id   AF-A0A7K4HJW9-F1
#
_cell.length_a   1.000
_cell.length_b   1.000
_cell.length_c   1.000
_cell.angle_alpha   90.00
_cell.angle_beta   90.00
_cell.angle_gamma   90.00
#
_symmetry.space_group_name_H-M   'P 1'
#
loop_
_entity.id
_entity.type
_entity.pdbx_description
1 polymer ?
#
loop_
_entity_poly.entity_id
_entity_poly.type
_entity_poly.pdbx_seq_one_letter_code
_entity_poly.pdbx_strand_id
1 'polypeptide(L)' 'MVDAPKDEQEKEEFNKLYEEYKEMFKTGPVFVGIICRKIFGNNKKKRYRFGEYATDRALLELYEESKDSRQEVV' A
#
# COMPACT_ATOMS: atom_id res chain seq x y z
N MET A 1 -0.02 -13.05 5.86
CA MET A 1 1.40 -12.79 5.51
C MET A 1 1.36 -11.91 4.29
N VAL A 2 1.91 -10.69 4.38
CA VAL A 2 2.06 -9.78 3.24
C VAL A 2 2.76 -10.57 2.13
N ASP A 3 2.22 -10.61 0.90
CA ASP A 3 2.95 -11.16 -0.24
C ASP A 3 4.11 -10.19 -0.53
N ALA A 4 5.21 -10.43 0.17
CA ALA A 4 6.35 -9.56 0.15
C ALA A 4 6.94 -9.50 -1.28
N PRO A 5 7.55 -8.37 -1.66
CA PRO A 5 8.36 -8.31 -2.87
C PRO A 5 9.37 -9.47 -2.89
N LYS A 6 9.55 -10.10 -4.05
CA LYS A 6 10.28 -11.37 -4.17
C LYS A 6 11.79 -11.17 -4.16
N ASP A 7 12.21 -9.96 -4.48
CA ASP A 7 13.60 -9.52 -4.51
C ASP A 7 13.70 -8.06 -4.06
N GLU A 8 14.92 -7.60 -3.79
CA GLU A 8 15.19 -6.26 -3.29
C GLU A 8 14.82 -5.16 -4.29
N GLN A 9 14.98 -5.43 -5.59
CA GLN A 9 14.67 -4.45 -6.64
C GLN A 9 13.17 -4.19 -6.73
N GLU A 10 12.35 -5.25 -6.67
CA GLU A 10 10.90 -5.15 -6.64
C GLU A 10 10.42 -4.48 -5.34
N LYS A 11 11.12 -4.71 -4.22
CA LYS A 11 10.82 -4.02 -2.95
C LYS A 11 11.04 -2.53 -3.07
N GLU A 12 12.13 -2.12 -3.69
CA GLU A 12 12.45 -0.70 -3.91
C GLU A 12 11.44 -0.05 -4.87
N GLU A 13 11.07 -0.75 -5.96
CA GLU A 13 10.00 -0.33 -6.89
C GLU A 13 8.68 -0.11 -6.14
N PHE A 14 8.25 -1.09 -5.34
CA PHE A 14 6.99 -1.04 -4.60
C PHE A 14 7.01 0.03 -3.51
N ASN A 15 8.13 0.21 -2.79
CA ASN A 15 8.28 1.27 -1.81
C ASN A 15 8.11 2.65 -2.46
N LYS A 16 8.78 2.88 -3.60
CA LYS A 16 8.70 4.16 -4.31
C LYS A 16 7.28 4.46 -4.79
N LEU A 17 6.63 3.47 -5.40
CA LEU A 17 5.24 3.60 -5.83
C LEU A 17 4.29 3.79 -4.64
N TYR A 18 4.56 3.12 -3.52
CA TYR A 18 3.73 3.30 -2.33
C TYR A 18 3.79 4.74 -1.82
N GLU A 19 4.99 5.30 -1.62
CA GLU A 19 5.15 6.68 -1.15
C GLU A 19 4.51 7.71 -2.08
N GLU A 20 4.55 7.48 -3.40
CA GLU A 20 3.92 8.36 -4.40
C GLU A 20 2.39 8.45 -4.25
N TYR A 21 1.74 7.35 -3.83
CA TYR A 21 0.28 7.22 -3.81
C TYR A 21 -0.31 7.00 -2.41
N LYS A 22 0.49 7.06 -1.34
CA LYS A 22 0.11 6.66 0.02
C LYS A 22 -1.15 7.32 0.54
N GLU A 23 -1.30 8.62 0.32
CA GLU A 23 -2.47 9.37 0.78
C GLU A 23 -3.75 8.82 0.15
N MET A 24 -3.71 8.45 -1.14
CA MET A 24 -4.85 7.83 -1.81
C MET A 24 -5.12 6.42 -1.28
N PHE A 25 -4.10 5.64 -0.94
CA PHE A 25 -4.29 4.31 -0.35
C PHE A 25 -4.98 4.38 1.02
N LYS A 26 -4.67 5.41 1.82
CA LYS A 26 -5.29 5.64 3.14
C LYS A 26 -6.76 6.05 3.06
N THR A 27 -7.22 6.60 1.93
CA THR A 27 -8.65 6.99 1.78
C THR A 27 -9.60 5.79 1.65
N GLY A 28 -9.12 4.63 1.18
CA GLY A 28 -9.89 3.39 1.20
C GLY A 28 -9.48 2.35 0.14
N PRO A 29 -9.97 1.09 0.28
CA PRO A 29 -9.51 -0.05 -0.53
C PRO A 29 -9.78 0.09 -2.04
N VAL A 30 -10.81 0.84 -2.43
CA VAL A 30 -11.17 1.06 -3.84
C VAL A 30 -10.05 1.75 -4.62
N PHE A 31 -9.32 2.66 -3.97
CA PHE A 31 -8.24 3.42 -4.60
C PHE A 31 -7.02 2.55 -4.88
N VAL A 32 -6.75 1.55 -4.04
CA VAL A 32 -5.68 0.57 -4.28
C VAL A 32 -5.88 -0.12 -5.64
N GLY A 33 -7.09 -0.62 -5.90
CA GLY A 33 -7.40 -1.29 -7.17
C GLY A 33 -7.25 -0.38 -8.40
N ILE A 34 -7.72 0.86 -8.30
CA ILE A 34 -7.63 1.87 -9.37
C ILE A 34 -6.16 2.18 -9.68
N ILE A 35 -5.37 2.44 -8.64
CA ILE A 35 -3.95 2.81 -8.77
C ILE A 35 -3.13 1.64 -9.30
N CYS A 36 -3.37 0.42 -8.81
CA CYS A 36 -2.72 -0.78 -9.35
C CYS A 36 -2.98 -0.94 -10.85
N ARG A 37 -4.23 -0.73 -11.30
CA ARG A 37 -4.58 -0.78 -12.73
C ARG A 37 -3.92 0.34 -13.53
N LYS A 38 -3.77 1.54 -12.96
CA LYS A 38 -3.07 2.67 -13.59
C LYS A 38 -1.59 2.38 -13.80
N ILE A 39 -0.89 1.86 -12.79
CA ILE A 39 0.56 1.64 -12.82
C ILE A 39 0.94 0.45 -13.71
N PHE A 40 0.26 -0.69 -13.51
CA PHE A 40 0.69 -1.95 -14.12
C PHE A 40 -0.20 -2.41 -15.29
N GLY A 41 -1.24 -1.66 -15.63
CA GLY A 41 -2.11 -1.94 -16.78
C GLY A 41 -2.64 -3.37 -16.77
N ASN A 42 -2.28 -4.15 -17.80
CA ASN A 42 -2.70 -5.54 -17.99
C ASN A 42 -1.83 -6.57 -17.25
N ASN A 43 -0.74 -6.17 -16.58
CA ASN A 43 0.10 -7.09 -15.81
C ASN A 43 -0.62 -7.51 -14.51
N LYS A 44 -1.49 -8.51 -14.63
CA LYS A 44 -2.34 -9.02 -13.53
C LYS A 44 -1.51 -9.47 -12.32
N LYS A 45 -0.35 -10.08 -12.55
CA LYS A 45 0.53 -10.58 -11.49
C LYS A 45 1.13 -9.44 -10.66
N LYS A 46 1.72 -8.42 -11.31
CA LYS A 46 2.25 -7.24 -10.60
C LYS A 46 1.14 -6.44 -9.90
N ARG A 47 -0.03 -6.28 -10.52
CA ARG A 47 -1.20 -5.63 -9.89
C ARG A 47 -1.60 -6.28 -8.58
N TYR A 48 -1.73 -7.60 -8.58
CA TYR A 48 -2.16 -8.33 -7.40
C TYR A 48 -1.16 -8.16 -6.26
N ARG A 49 0.12 -8.37 -6.56
CA ARG A 49 1.20 -8.30 -5.57
C ARG A 49 1.39 -6.90 -5.00
N PHE A 50 1.41 -5.87 -5.85
CA PHE A 50 1.48 -4.49 -5.36
C PHE A 50 0.21 -4.09 -4.60
N GLY A 51 -0.96 -4.59 -5.03
CA GLY A 51 -2.23 -4.32 -4.36
C GLY A 51 -2.29 -4.88 -2.94
N GLU A 52 -1.87 -6.13 -2.73
CA GLU A 52 -1.75 -6.71 -1.39
C GLU A 52 -0.73 -5.93 -0.54
N TYR A 53 0.46 -5.67 -1.10
CA TYR A 53 1.49 -4.88 -0.44
C TYR A 53 1.01 -3.49 0.00
N ALA A 54 0.34 -2.74 -0.90
CA ALA A 54 -0.14 -1.38 -0.62
C ALA A 54 -1.30 -1.38 0.37
N THR A 55 -2.19 -2.37 0.30
CA THR A 55 -3.33 -2.49 1.24
C THR A 55 -2.83 -2.77 2.65
N ASP A 56 -1.98 -3.78 2.83
CA ASP A 56 -1.45 -4.16 4.14
C ASP A 56 -0.68 -3.00 4.78
N ARG A 57 0.13 -2.30 3.99
CA ARG A 57 0.92 -1.17 4.48
C ARG A 57 0.06 0.03 4.86
N ALA A 58 -0.93 0.38 4.04
CA ALA A 58 -1.85 1.48 4.35
C ALA A 58 -2.69 1.20 5.61
N LEU A 59 -3.16 -0.04 5.77
CA LEU A 59 -3.89 -0.45 6.98
C LEU A 59 -3.02 -0.39 8.24
N LEU A 60 -1.75 -0.80 8.16
CA LEU A 60 -0.82 -0.71 9.28
C LEU A 60 -0.53 0.74 9.67
N GLU A 61 -0.29 1.62 8.70
CA GLU A 61 -0.05 3.04 8.96
C GLU A 61 -1.28 3.71 9.57
N LEU A 62 -2.48 3.47 9.03
CA LEU A 62 -3.73 3.97 9.60
C LEU A 62 -3.95 3.48 11.04
N TYR A 63 -3.58 2.23 11.32
CA TYR A 63 -3.70 1.67 12.66
C TYR A 63 -2.77 2.36 13.67
N GLU A 64 -1.50 2.56 13.32
CA GLU A 64 -0.54 3.27 14.17
C GLU A 64 -0.93 4.75 14.35
N GLU A 65 -1.35 5.45 13.29
CA GLU A 65 -1.90 6.81 13.38
C GLU A 65 -3.11 6.89 14.34
N SER A 66 -3.98 5.87 14.31
CA SER A 66 -5.15 5.80 15.19
C SER A 66 -4.81 5.48 16.65
N LYS A 67 -3.65 4.88 16.93
CA LYS A 67 -3.15 4.65 18.29
C LYS A 67 -2.50 5.89 18.86
N ASP A 68 -1.65 6.55 18.07
CA ASP A 68 -0.95 7.78 18.48
C ASP A 68 -1.98 8.87 18.80
N SER A 69 -3.01 9.01 17.95
CA SER A 69 -4.14 9.92 18.18
C SER A 69 -4.94 9.61 19.46
N ARG A 70 -4.90 8.37 19.97
CA ARG A 70 -5.56 8.01 21.24
C ARG A 70 -4.67 8.30 22.46
N GLN A 71 -3.35 8.33 22.30
CA GLN A 71 -2.44 8.64 23.40
C GLN A 71 -2.37 10.14 23.71
N GLU A 72 -2.55 11.03 22.72
CA GLU A 72 -2.59 12.48 22.95
C GLU A 72 -3.86 12.97 23.69
N VAL A 73 -4.90 12.14 23.77
CA VAL A 73 -6.19 12.51 24.38
C VAL A 73 -6.30 12.00 25.84
N VAL A 74 -5.25 11.38 26.39
CA VAL A 74 -5.19 10.87 27.78
C VAL A 74 -4.23 11.69 28.62
#